data_AF-U1X2K4-F1
#
_entry.id   AF-U1X2K4-F1
#
_cell.length_a   1.000
_cell.length_b   1.000
_cell.length_c   1.000
_cell.angle_alpha   90.00
_cell.angle_beta   90.00
_cell.angle_gamma   90.00
#
_symmetry.space_group_name_H-M   'P 1'
#
loop_
_entity.id
_entity.type
_entity.pdbx_description
1 polymer ?
#
loop_
_entity_poly.entity_id
_entity_poly.type
_entity_poly.pdbx_seq_one_letter_code
_entity_poly.pdbx_strand_id
1 'polypeptide(L)'
;MIEKIGMGLPVEVVQGDGKQVAPTPYEATTAFSAYLKNAIQDVNGLQKASDTLNQGLAAGQVQDIHQVVIASQKAGIAIDMAMQVRNKAVEAYQEIMRMQI
;
A
#
# COMPACT_ATOMS: atom_id res chain seq x y z
N MET A 1 -3.64 27.04 -16.01
CA MET A 1 -3.67 25.93 -16.99
C MET A 1 -3.22 24.68 -16.27
N ILE A 2 -3.97 23.59 -16.43
CA ILE A 2 -3.90 22.35 -15.66
C ILE A 2 -3.37 21.30 -16.64
N GLU A 3 -2.19 20.72 -16.44
CA GLU A 3 -1.74 19.62 -17.29
C GLU A 3 -1.11 18.47 -16.49
N LYS A 4 -1.89 17.39 -16.41
CA LYS A 4 -1.52 15.97 -16.41
C LYS A 4 -0.54 15.47 -15.35
N ILE A 5 -1.13 15.03 -14.24
CA ILE A 5 -0.65 13.85 -13.49
C ILE A 5 -0.74 12.65 -14.43
N GLY A 6 0.38 12.31 -15.07
CA GLY A 6 0.58 11.06 -15.79
C GLY A 6 1.19 10.03 -14.85
N MET A 7 0.34 9.21 -14.24
CA MET A 7 0.74 8.02 -13.50
C MET A 7 1.22 6.98 -14.52
N GLY A 8 2.50 7.06 -14.89
CA GLY A 8 3.16 6.12 -15.80
C GLY A 8 4.22 5.34 -15.03
N LEU A 9 3.96 4.06 -14.78
CA LEU A 9 4.98 3.12 -14.32
C LEU A 9 6.02 2.96 -15.45
N PRO A 10 7.32 3.18 -15.23
CA PRO A 10 8.33 2.84 -16.22
C PRO A 10 8.58 1.34 -16.11
N VAL A 11 7.85 0.55 -16.91
CA VAL A 11 8.28 -0.83 -17.21
C VAL A 11 9.22 -0.72 -18.41
N GLU A 12 10.50 -0.54 -18.13
CA GLU A 12 11.54 -0.60 -19.15
C GLU A 12 11.71 -2.05 -19.59
N VAL A 13 11.04 -2.40 -20.68
CA VAL A 13 11.15 -3.68 -21.37
C VAL A 13 12.49 -3.74 -22.12
N VAL A 14 13.49 -4.38 -21.51
CA VAL A 14 14.72 -4.74 -22.23
C VAL A 14 14.38 -5.82 -23.25
N GLN A 15 14.59 -5.45 -24.51
CA GLN A 15 14.21 -6.18 -25.72
C GLN A 15 15.08 -7.42 -25.96
N GLY A 16 14.42 -8.56 -26.20
CA GLY A 16 15.01 -9.77 -26.76
C GLY A 16 13.91 -10.67 -27.33
N ASP A 17 13.81 -10.70 -28.66
CA ASP A 17 13.09 -11.63 -29.52
C ASP A 17 11.65 -12.09 -29.16
N GLY A 18 10.68 -11.47 -29.83
CA GLY A 18 9.67 -12.21 -30.58
C GLY A 18 8.88 -13.31 -29.87
N LYS A 19 8.09 -12.95 -28.85
CA LYS A 19 6.75 -13.49 -28.53
C LYS A 19 6.23 -12.76 -27.29
N GLN A 20 5.19 -11.95 -27.45
CA GLN A 20 4.41 -11.44 -26.31
C GLN A 20 3.67 -12.63 -25.69
N VAL A 21 4.31 -13.29 -24.73
CA VAL A 21 3.63 -14.27 -23.87
C VAL A 21 3.17 -13.48 -22.65
N ALA A 22 1.86 -13.43 -22.45
CA ALA A 22 1.29 -12.88 -21.23
C ALA A 22 1.98 -13.51 -20.01
N PRO A 23 2.31 -12.74 -18.96
CA PRO A 23 3.02 -13.25 -17.81
C PRO A 23 2.25 -14.43 -17.24
N THR A 24 2.92 -15.57 -17.10
CA THR A 24 2.29 -16.76 -16.53
C THR A 24 1.94 -16.48 -15.06
N PRO A 25 0.91 -17.12 -14.48
CA PRO A 25 0.52 -16.92 -13.07
C PRO A 25 1.69 -17.10 -12.08
N TYR A 26 2.69 -17.90 -12.47
CA TYR A 26 3.91 -18.13 -11.71
C TYR A 26 4.83 -16.91 -11.67
N GLU A 27 5.10 -16.26 -12.81
CA GLU A 27 5.94 -15.05 -12.90
C GLU A 27 5.29 -13.86 -12.18
N ALA A 28 3.96 -13.75 -12.25
CA ALA A 28 3.21 -12.74 -11.50
C ALA A 28 3.31 -12.95 -9.98
N THR A 29 3.30 -14.22 -9.52
CA THR A 29 3.45 -14.57 -8.10
C THR A 29 4.85 -14.27 -7.58
N THR A 30 5.90 -14.53 -8.38
CA THR A 30 7.28 -14.21 -8.02
C THR A 30 7.52 -12.70 -7.95
N ALA A 31 6.99 -11.93 -8.90
CA ALA A 31 7.07 -10.47 -8.89
C ALA A 31 6.33 -9.87 -7.67
N PHE A 32 5.15 -10.40 -7.34
CA PHE A 32 4.41 -10.00 -6.14
C PHE A 32 5.17 -10.34 -4.85
N SER A 33 5.77 -11.53 -4.75
CA SER A 33 6.55 -11.94 -3.58
C SER A 33 7.79 -11.06 -3.37
N ALA A 34 8.47 -10.68 -4.45
CA ALA A 34 9.60 -9.74 -4.41
C ALA A 34 9.15 -8.33 -3.96
N TYR A 35 8.02 -7.84 -4.49
CA TYR A 35 7.44 -6.57 -4.08
C TYR A 35 7.03 -6.57 -2.61
N LEU A 36 6.39 -7.64 -2.14
CA LEU A 36 5.99 -7.81 -0.74
C LEU A 36 7.19 -7.81 0.20
N LYS A 37 8.29 -8.46 -0.19
CA LYS A 37 9.52 -8.49 0.60
C LYS A 37 10.14 -7.09 0.75
N ASN A 38 10.15 -6.30 -0.33
CA ASN A 38 10.63 -4.93 -0.29
C ASN A 38 9.73 -4.04 0.58
N ALA A 39 8.40 -4.16 0.43
CA ALA A 39 7.45 -3.44 1.27
C ALA A 39 7.61 -3.75 2.76
N ILE A 40 7.89 -5.02 3.13
CA ILE A 40 8.17 -5.40 4.52
C ILE A 40 9.46 -4.75 5.04
N GLN A 41 10.49 -4.64 4.20
CA GLN A 41 11.73 -3.95 4.56
C GLN A 41 11.52 -2.44 4.72
N ASP A 42 10.73 -1.82 3.86
CA ASP A 42 10.40 -0.40 3.95
C ASP A 42 9.62 -0.08 5.23
N VAL A 43 8.67 -0.94 5.61
CA VAL A 43 7.93 -0.83 6.88
C VAL A 43 8.87 -0.96 8.09
N ASN A 44 9.86 -1.85 8.04
CA ASN A 44 10.87 -1.96 9.09
C ASN A 44 11.71 -0.67 9.23
N GLY A 45 12.08 -0.06 8.11
CA GLY A 45 12.77 1.23 8.09
C GLY A 45 11.92 2.36 8.67
N LEU A 46 10.65 2.41 8.29
CA LEU A 46 9.67 3.37 8.82
C LEU A 46 9.43 3.19 10.33
N GLN A 47 9.37 1.95 10.83
CA GLN A 47 9.23 1.65 12.26
C GLN A 47 10.40 2.23 13.07
N LYS A 48 11.64 2.05 12.59
CA LYS A 48 12.84 2.62 13.22
C LYS A 48 12.86 4.15 13.20
N ALA A 49 12.39 4.75 12.11
CA ALA A 49 12.25 6.20 12.01
C ALA A 49 11.18 6.72 12.98
N SER A 50 10.05 6.02 13.11
CA SER A 50 9.00 6.31 14.09
C SER A 50 9.49 6.18 15.53
N ASP A 51 10.31 5.19 15.86
CA ASP A 51 10.90 5.06 17.21
C ASP A 51 11.81 6.25 17.54
N THR A 52 12.58 6.73 16.54
CA THR A 52 13.43 7.92 16.68
C THR A 52 12.58 9.19 16.85
N LEU A 53 11.50 9.31 16.09
CA LEU A 53 10.55 10.43 16.19
C LEU A 53 9.75 10.40 17.50
N ASN A 54 9.39 9.23 18.01
CA ASN A 54 8.73 9.06 19.31
C ASN A 54 9.64 9.48 20.47
N GLN A 55 10.94 9.20 20.38
CA GLN A 55 11.92 9.73 21.35
C GLN A 55 11.96 11.27 21.31
N GLY A 56 11.84 11.88 20.13
CA GLY A 56 11.71 13.34 19.98
C GLY A 56 10.36 13.90 20.48
N LEU A 57 9.26 13.15 20.30
CA LEU A 57 7.91 13.56 20.71
C LEU A 57 7.73 13.50 22.24
N ALA A 58 8.38 12.53 22.90
CA ALA A 58 8.44 12.43 24.36
C ALA A 58 9.11 13.64 25.03
N ALA A 59 9.81 14.50 24.27
CA ALA A 59 10.36 15.77 24.73
C ALA A 59 9.32 16.91 24.85
N GLY A 60 8.03 16.68 24.52
CA GLY A 60 6.92 17.48 25.02
C GLY A 60 6.44 18.66 24.15
N GLN A 61 6.37 18.53 22.83
CA GLN A 61 5.97 19.62 21.91
C GLN A 61 4.58 19.46 21.26
N VAL A 62 3.46 19.49 22.01
CA VAL A 62 2.14 19.62 21.34
C VAL A 62 1.23 20.62 22.05
N GLN A 63 0.94 21.73 21.35
CA GLN A 63 0.25 22.94 21.82
C GLN A 63 -1.23 23.03 21.34
N ASP A 64 -1.73 22.10 20.50
CA ASP A 64 -2.95 22.32 19.72
C ASP A 64 -4.04 21.22 19.88
N ILE A 65 -4.97 21.45 20.81
CA ILE A 65 -6.13 20.58 21.11
C ILE A 65 -7.05 20.41 19.87
N HIS A 66 -7.09 21.41 18.97
CA HIS A 66 -7.86 21.37 17.73
C HIS A 66 -7.41 20.24 16.78
N GLN A 67 -6.11 19.94 16.75
CA GLN A 67 -5.60 18.86 15.91
C GLN A 67 -6.01 17.47 16.43
N VAL A 68 -6.19 17.31 17.74
CA VAL A 68 -6.59 16.02 18.35
C VAL A 68 -8.03 15.64 17.95
N VAL A 69 -8.94 16.62 17.90
CA VAL A 69 -10.34 16.39 17.49
C VAL A 69 -10.42 16.06 16.00
N ILE A 70 -9.68 16.80 15.16
CA ILE A 70 -9.62 16.54 13.71
C ILE A 70 -8.98 15.17 13.44
N ALA A 71 -7.90 14.83 14.13
CA ALA A 71 -7.24 13.53 14.00
C ALA A 71 -8.16 12.39 14.41
N SER A 72 -8.92 12.55 15.51
CA SER A 72 -9.91 11.56 15.95
C SER A 72 -11.02 11.33 14.93
N GLN A 73 -11.58 12.40 14.34
CA GLN A 73 -12.59 12.28 13.30
C GLN A 73 -12.04 11.62 12.02
N LYS A 74 -10.84 12.00 11.61
CA LYS A 74 -10.16 11.40 10.45
C LYS A 74 -9.85 9.92 10.67
N ALA A 75 -9.45 9.54 11.89
CA ALA A 75 -9.20 8.15 12.27
C ALA A 75 -10.48 7.30 12.21
N GLY A 76 -11.60 7.82 12.70
CA GLY A 76 -12.90 7.13 12.61
C GLY A 76 -13.28 6.81 11.16
N ILE A 77 -13.23 7.81 10.28
CA ILE A 77 -13.54 7.65 8.86
C ILE A 77 -12.57 6.66 8.19
N ALA A 78 -11.29 6.70 8.53
CA ALA A 78 -10.29 5.79 7.98
C ALA A 78 -10.53 4.32 8.38
N ILE A 79 -10.95 4.08 9.63
CA ILE A 79 -11.29 2.74 10.12
C ILE A 79 -12.50 2.18 9.38
N ASP A 80 -13.55 2.98 9.21
CA ASP A 80 -14.75 2.57 8.47
C ASP A 80 -14.42 2.23 7.01
N MET A 81 -13.57 3.03 6.38
CA MET A 81 -13.10 2.77 5.02
C MET A 81 -12.27 1.49 4.94
N ALA A 82 -11.38 1.25 5.91
CA ALA A 82 -10.58 0.04 5.97
C ALA A 82 -11.45 -1.22 6.13
N MET A 83 -12.53 -1.15 6.91
CA MET A 83 -13.49 -2.25 7.04
C MET A 83 -14.19 -2.55 5.71
N GLN A 84 -14.58 -1.53 4.94
CA GLN A 84 -15.19 -1.72 3.63
C GLN A 84 -14.22 -2.38 2.64
N VAL A 85 -12.97 -1.92 2.61
CA VAL A 85 -11.92 -2.52 1.77
C VAL A 85 -11.65 -3.97 2.17
N ARG A 86 -11.55 -4.26 3.48
CA ARG A 86 -11.42 -5.63 4.00
C ARG A 86 -12.57 -6.51 3.52
N ASN A 87 -13.82 -6.03 3.64
CA ASN A 87 -14.98 -6.79 3.23
C ASN A 87 -14.95 -7.08 1.72
N LYS A 88 -14.58 -6.12 0.87
CA LYS A 88 -14.43 -6.36 -0.58
C LYS A 88 -13.27 -7.26 -0.95
N ALA A 89 -12.17 -7.23 -0.22
CA ALA A 89 -11.07 -8.17 -0.41
C ALA A 89 -11.49 -9.61 -0.08
N VAL A 90 -12.26 -9.81 1.00
CA VAL A 90 -12.80 -11.12 1.38
C VAL A 90 -13.82 -11.61 0.35
N GLU A 91 -14.73 -10.75 -0.13
CA GLU A 91 -15.68 -11.09 -1.19
C GLU A 91 -14.96 -11.47 -2.49
N ALA A 92 -13.95 -10.70 -2.91
CA ALA A 92 -13.15 -11.00 -4.10
C ALA A 92 -12.41 -12.35 -3.97
N TYR A 93 -11.89 -12.66 -2.79
CA TYR A 93 -11.27 -13.96 -2.52
C TYR A 93 -12.29 -15.12 -2.60
N GLN A 94 -13.48 -14.95 -2.02
CA GLN A 94 -14.55 -15.93 -2.10
C GLN A 94 -15.02 -16.15 -3.55
N GLU A 95 -15.10 -15.09 -4.36
CA GLU A 95 -15.50 -15.17 -5.77
C GLU A 95 -14.47 -15.94 -6.60
N ILE A 96 -13.17 -15.67 -6.40
CA ILE A 96 -12.09 -16.43 -7.08
C ILE A 96 -12.16 -17.92 -6.74
N MET A 97 -12.46 -18.27 -5.48
CA MET A 97 -12.65 -19.68 -5.09
C MET A 97 -13.86 -20.33 -5.74
N ARG A 98 -14.96 -19.59 -5.95
CA ARG A 98 -16.16 -20.11 -6.65
C ARG A 98 -15.94 -20.28 -8.16
N MET A 99 -15.02 -19.55 -8.76
CA MET A 99 -14.67 -19.74 -10.19
C MET A 99 -13.76 -20.95 -10.45
N GLN A 100 -13.08 -21.49 -9.42
CA GLN A 100 -12.10 -22.58 -9.57
C GLN A 100 -12.66 -24.00 -9.37
N ILE A 101 -13.95 -24.15 -9.07
CA ILE A 101 -14.66 -25.45 -9.06
C ILE A 101 -15.42 -25.71 -10.36
#